data_AF-A0A1Y1K0E0-F1
#
_entry.id   AF-A0A1Y1K0E0-F1
#
_cell.length_a   1.000
_cell.length_b   1.000
_cell.length_c   1.000
_cell.angle_alpha   90.00
_cell.angle_beta   90.00
_cell.angle_gamma   90.00
#
_symmetry.space_group_name_H-M   'P 1'
#
loop_
_entity.id
_entity.type
_entity.pdbx_description
1 polymer ?
#
loop_
_entity_poly.entity_id
_entity_poly.type
_entity_poly.pdbx_seq_one_letter_code
_entity_poly.pdbx_strand_id
1 'polypeptide(L)'
;MAPPRPPLPSDDVPLRPPPPETDDEDDVFKRAPNSSQPIMVAAHNLHREVRQWSSKDNDLIAAARKMALLMARLSELVHNDDKGSKRELIATAKAIAEASADVTGIAKQLARECTDKRIRTNLLQVCERIPTIATQLKILSTVKATMLGAQGSEEDREATEMLEGNAQNLMQSVKETVRAAEGASIKIHSQSHGRLRWVRRLPWYHYN
;
A
#
# COMPACT_ATOMS: atom_id res chain seq x y z
N MET A 1 -42.73 -56.12 -13.54
CA MET A 1 -42.46 -54.70 -13.27
C MET A 1 -41.24 -54.61 -12.36
N ALA A 2 -40.20 -53.86 -12.74
CA ALA A 2 -39.03 -53.63 -11.90
C ALA A 2 -39.31 -52.48 -10.90
N PRO A 3 -38.73 -52.49 -9.68
CA PRO A 3 -39.01 -51.46 -8.69
C PRO A 3 -38.37 -50.11 -9.09
N PRO A 4 -38.94 -48.97 -8.64
CA PRO A 4 -38.41 -47.65 -8.98
C PRO A 4 -37.04 -47.43 -8.32
N ARG A 5 -36.13 -46.82 -9.09
CA ARG A 5 -34.75 -46.54 -8.66
C ARG A 5 -34.73 -45.42 -7.60
N PRO A 6 -33.90 -45.51 -6.55
CA PRO A 6 -33.75 -44.45 -5.56
C PRO A 6 -33.27 -43.13 -6.19
N PRO A 7 -33.62 -41.96 -5.62
CA PRO A 7 -33.10 -40.68 -6.08
C PRO A 7 -31.59 -40.58 -5.79
N LEU A 8 -30.86 -39.94 -6.70
CA LEU A 8 -29.42 -39.70 -6.58
C LEU A 8 -29.16 -38.73 -5.41
N PRO A 9 -28.06 -38.90 -4.65
CA PRO A 9 -27.65 -37.94 -3.63
C PRO A 9 -27.48 -36.58 -4.28
N SER A 10 -28.00 -35.53 -3.66
CA SER A 10 -27.74 -34.15 -4.05
C SER A 10 -26.23 -33.92 -4.08
N ASP A 11 -25.72 -33.55 -5.25
CA ASP A 11 -24.36 -33.05 -5.42
C ASP A 11 -24.22 -31.72 -4.65
N ASP A 12 -24.03 -31.79 -3.34
CA ASP A 12 -23.34 -30.73 -2.60
C ASP A 12 -21.86 -30.82 -3.00
N VAL A 13 -21.59 -30.43 -4.25
CA VAL A 13 -20.24 -30.11 -4.70
C VAL A 13 -19.73 -28.99 -3.79
N PRO A 14 -18.60 -29.18 -3.07
CA PRO A 14 -17.97 -28.09 -2.35
C PRO A 14 -17.76 -26.94 -3.32
N LEU A 15 -18.34 -25.77 -3.02
CA LEU A 15 -18.17 -24.56 -3.81
C LEU A 15 -16.68 -24.41 -4.14
N ARG A 16 -16.37 -24.47 -5.43
CA ARG A 16 -15.01 -24.29 -5.94
C ARG A 16 -14.43 -23.04 -5.29
N PRO A 17 -13.21 -23.07 -4.72
CA PRO A 17 -12.56 -21.86 -4.24
C PRO A 17 -12.62 -20.82 -5.37
N PRO A 18 -12.94 -19.55 -5.05
CA PRO A 18 -12.89 -18.51 -6.07
C PRO A 18 -11.53 -18.57 -6.77
N PRO A 19 -11.47 -18.37 -8.10
CA PRO A 19 -10.20 -18.27 -8.80
C PRO A 19 -9.32 -17.27 -8.03
N PRO A 20 -8.03 -17.55 -7.83
CA PRO A 20 -7.14 -16.52 -7.30
C PRO A 20 -7.34 -15.28 -8.16
N GLU A 21 -7.67 -14.15 -7.53
CA GLU A 21 -7.65 -12.85 -8.19
C GLU A 21 -6.23 -12.69 -8.74
N THR A 22 -6.03 -13.02 -10.01
CA THR A 22 -4.82 -12.66 -10.75
C THR A 22 -4.95 -11.16 -10.97
N ASP A 23 -4.55 -10.42 -9.94
CA ASP A 23 -4.49 -8.97 -9.96
C ASP A 23 -3.32 -8.64 -10.90
N ASP A 24 -3.61 -8.12 -12.10
CA ASP A 24 -2.57 -7.66 -13.03
C ASP A 24 -1.66 -6.60 -12.36
N GLU A 25 -2.12 -5.98 -11.27
CA GLU A 25 -1.36 -5.10 -10.35
C GLU A 25 -0.14 -5.79 -9.71
N ASP A 26 -0.16 -7.11 -9.55
CA ASP A 26 0.97 -7.88 -8.98
C ASP A 26 2.13 -8.01 -9.98
N ASP A 27 1.94 -7.75 -11.29
CA ASP A 27 2.97 -7.92 -12.33
C ASP A 27 4.19 -7.02 -12.11
N VAL A 28 3.97 -5.78 -11.67
CA VAL A 28 5.02 -4.81 -11.36
C VAL A 28 5.94 -5.32 -10.24
N PHE A 29 5.41 -6.13 -9.32
CA PHE A 29 6.12 -6.65 -8.16
C PHE A 29 6.51 -8.13 -8.28
N LYS A 30 6.31 -8.77 -9.44
CA LYS A 30 6.71 -10.17 -9.67
C LYS A 30 8.23 -10.36 -9.63
N ARG A 31 8.99 -9.33 -10.00
CA ARG A 31 10.46 -9.36 -9.97
C ARG A 31 10.97 -8.71 -8.69
N ALA A 32 11.90 -9.39 -8.03
CA ALA A 32 12.57 -8.80 -6.89
C ALA A 32 13.27 -7.50 -7.32
N PRO A 33 13.07 -6.39 -6.58
CA PRO A 33 13.73 -5.14 -6.91
C PRO A 33 15.24 -5.30 -6.74
N ASN A 34 16.01 -4.67 -7.63
CA ASN A 34 17.45 -4.60 -7.46
C ASN A 34 17.77 -3.65 -6.30
N SER A 35 18.86 -3.91 -5.56
CA SER A 35 19.29 -3.05 -4.45
C SER A 35 19.72 -1.65 -4.92
N SER A 36 19.94 -1.47 -6.22
CA SER A 36 20.28 -0.19 -6.86
C SER A 36 19.08 0.72 -7.10
N GLN A 37 17.86 0.31 -6.73
CA GLN A 37 16.64 1.13 -6.83
C GLN A 37 15.94 1.23 -5.47
N PRO A 38 16.43 2.09 -4.56
CA PRO A 38 15.91 2.17 -3.19
C PRO A 38 14.43 2.54 -3.10
N ILE A 39 13.92 3.37 -4.03
CA ILE A 39 12.49 3.73 -4.12
C ILE A 39 11.65 2.50 -4.48
N MET A 40 12.07 1.71 -5.47
CA MET A 40 11.38 0.48 -5.86
C MET A 40 11.40 -0.56 -4.72
N VAL A 41 12.51 -0.67 -3.99
CA VAL A 41 12.59 -1.53 -2.79
C VAL A 41 11.57 -1.09 -1.74
N ALA A 42 11.43 0.21 -1.49
CA ALA A 42 10.44 0.75 -0.56
C ALA A 42 9.00 0.43 -1.00
N ALA A 43 8.70 0.61 -2.29
CA ALA A 43 7.41 0.28 -2.89
C ALA A 43 7.07 -1.21 -2.74
N HIS A 44 8.01 -2.09 -3.11
CA HIS A 44 7.85 -3.54 -3.00
C HIS A 44 7.68 -3.99 -1.54
N ASN A 45 8.38 -3.37 -0.59
CA ASN A 45 8.22 -3.68 0.83
C ASN A 45 6.83 -3.34 1.38
N LEU A 46 6.26 -2.20 0.95
CA LEU A 46 4.87 -1.87 1.28
C LEU A 46 3.91 -2.85 0.59
N HIS A 47 4.09 -3.12 -0.71
CA HIS A 47 3.27 -4.05 -1.47
C HIS A 47 3.21 -5.44 -0.81
N ARG A 48 4.37 -5.98 -0.41
CA ARG A 48 4.46 -7.29 0.26
C ARG A 48 3.68 -7.34 1.58
N GLU A 49 3.61 -6.23 2.31
CA GLU A 49 2.81 -6.15 3.53
C GLU A 49 1.31 -6.12 3.22
N VAL A 50 0.88 -5.31 2.24
CA VAL A 50 -0.54 -5.10 1.97
C VAL A 50 -1.16 -6.22 1.15
N ARG A 51 -0.38 -6.92 0.31
CA ARG A 51 -0.87 -8.00 -0.56
C ARG A 51 -1.41 -9.20 0.20
N GLN A 52 -1.06 -9.38 1.47
CA GLN A 52 -1.58 -10.48 2.27
C GLN A 52 -3.05 -10.27 2.66
N TRP A 53 -3.55 -9.03 2.54
CA TRP A 53 -4.90 -8.63 2.91
C TRP A 53 -5.78 -8.45 1.67
N SER A 54 -7.06 -8.84 1.78
CA SER A 54 -8.07 -8.48 0.79
C SER A 54 -8.35 -6.98 0.87
N SER A 55 -8.42 -6.31 -0.29
CA SER A 55 -8.85 -4.92 -0.42
C SER A 55 -10.38 -4.77 -0.38
N LYS A 56 -11.12 -5.88 -0.48
CA LYS A 56 -12.58 -5.87 -0.44
C LYS A 56 -13.07 -5.42 0.93
N ASP A 57 -13.85 -4.34 0.95
CA ASP A 57 -14.34 -3.69 2.17
C ASP A 57 -13.20 -3.18 3.09
N ASN A 58 -12.05 -2.83 2.52
CA ASN A 58 -10.90 -2.31 3.27
C ASN A 58 -10.16 -1.20 2.49
N ASP A 59 -10.70 0.01 2.58
CA ASP A 59 -10.16 1.19 1.90
C ASP A 59 -8.73 1.54 2.34
N LEU A 60 -8.34 1.17 3.56
CA LEU A 60 -6.96 1.36 4.04
C LEU A 60 -5.97 0.52 3.23
N ILE A 61 -6.31 -0.75 2.99
CA ILE A 61 -5.49 -1.66 2.17
C ILE A 61 -5.50 -1.22 0.71
N ALA A 62 -6.65 -0.79 0.18
CA ALA A 62 -6.77 -0.28 -1.18
C ALA A 62 -5.89 0.97 -1.39
N ALA A 63 -5.95 1.94 -0.48
CA ALA A 63 -5.12 3.15 -0.53
C ALA A 63 -3.63 2.82 -0.41
N ALA A 64 -3.24 1.95 0.52
CA ALA A 64 -1.85 1.55 0.70
C ALA A 64 -1.29 0.77 -0.50
N ARG A 65 -2.10 -0.06 -1.17
CA ARG A 65 -1.72 -0.73 -2.42
C ARG A 65 -1.51 0.28 -3.55
N LYS A 66 -2.43 1.24 -3.71
CA LYS A 66 -2.29 2.34 -4.67
C LYS A 66 -1.00 3.12 -4.43
N MET A 67 -0.65 3.39 -3.17
CA MET A 67 0.63 4.04 -2.83
C MET A 67 1.84 3.23 -3.28
N ALA A 68 1.84 1.90 -3.11
CA ALA A 68 2.94 1.06 -3.56
C ALA A 68 3.12 1.13 -5.09
N LEU A 69 2.03 1.02 -5.86
CA LEU A 69 2.07 1.12 -7.33
C LEU A 69 2.57 2.49 -7.79
N LEU A 70 2.07 3.56 -7.20
CA LEU A 70 2.52 4.92 -7.52
C LEU A 70 3.99 5.14 -7.14
N MET A 71 4.46 4.54 -6.03
CA MET A 71 5.85 4.63 -5.61
C MET A 71 6.79 3.85 -6.55
N ALA A 72 6.34 2.69 -7.06
CA ALA A 72 7.06 1.97 -8.11
C ALA A 72 7.18 2.83 -9.38
N ARG A 73 6.08 3.46 -9.81
CA ARG A 73 6.09 4.40 -10.94
C ARG A 73 7.00 5.61 -10.69
N LEU A 74 7.01 6.15 -9.47
CA LEU A 74 7.93 7.23 -9.09
C LEU A 74 9.39 6.79 -9.28
N SER A 75 9.74 5.58 -8.86
CA SER A 75 11.09 5.02 -9.05
C SER A 75 11.50 4.99 -10.52
N GLU A 76 10.59 4.60 -11.42
CA GLU A 76 10.89 4.60 -12.87
C GLU A 76 11.16 6.02 -13.37
N LEU A 77 10.31 6.97 -12.98
CA LEU A 77 10.38 8.36 -13.45
C LEU A 77 11.62 9.12 -12.95
N VAL A 78 12.13 8.79 -11.76
CA VAL A 78 13.34 9.41 -11.19
C VAL A 78 14.59 9.16 -12.04
N HIS A 79 14.63 8.05 -12.78
CA HIS A 79 15.76 7.68 -13.64
C HIS A 79 15.54 8.03 -15.13
N ASN A 80 14.36 8.56 -15.51
CA ASN A 80 14.03 8.89 -16.89
C ASN A 80 14.14 10.41 -17.15
N ASP A 81 14.95 10.84 -18.12
CA ASP A 81 15.21 12.26 -18.41
C ASP A 81 14.34 12.86 -19.56
N ASP A 82 13.33 12.13 -20.01
CA ASP A 82 12.42 12.70 -21.01
C ASP A 82 11.63 13.89 -20.43
N LYS A 83 11.41 14.94 -21.24
CA LYS A 83 10.64 16.14 -20.81
C LYS A 83 9.23 15.80 -20.27
N GLY A 84 8.63 14.69 -20.74
CA GLY A 84 7.37 14.17 -20.21
C GLY A 84 7.48 13.68 -18.77
N SER A 85 8.61 13.09 -18.40
CA SER A 85 8.90 12.51 -17.09
C SER A 85 8.90 13.54 -15.98
N LYS A 86 9.33 14.80 -16.22
CA LYS A 86 9.29 15.88 -15.22
C LYS A 86 7.87 16.14 -14.72
N ARG A 87 6.93 16.28 -15.65
CA ARG A 87 5.51 16.53 -15.33
C ARG A 87 4.88 15.31 -14.67
N GLU A 88 5.18 14.12 -15.18
CA GLU A 88 4.69 12.86 -14.62
C GLU A 88 5.24 12.60 -13.21
N LEU A 89 6.51 12.94 -12.93
CA LEU A 89 7.13 12.80 -11.61
C LEU A 89 6.38 13.62 -10.56
N ILE A 90 6.12 14.90 -10.88
CA ILE A 90 5.37 15.80 -10.00
C ILE A 90 3.93 15.33 -9.82
N ALA A 91 3.27 14.89 -10.90
CA ALA A 91 1.91 14.36 -10.82
C ALA A 91 1.83 13.09 -9.95
N THR A 92 2.78 12.17 -10.13
CA THR A 92 2.88 10.94 -9.35
C THR A 92 3.11 11.24 -7.87
N ALA A 93 4.00 12.17 -7.53
CA ALA A 93 4.23 12.60 -6.14
C ALA A 93 2.97 13.19 -5.49
N LYS A 94 2.17 13.96 -6.24
CA LYS A 94 0.87 14.47 -5.76
C LYS A 94 -0.13 13.34 -5.51
N ALA A 95 -0.24 12.39 -6.43
CA ALA A 95 -1.10 11.21 -6.27
C ALA A 95 -0.70 10.35 -5.06
N ILE A 96 0.61 10.19 -4.80
CA ILE A 96 1.10 9.51 -3.59
C ILE A 96 0.68 10.29 -2.34
N ALA A 97 0.82 11.62 -2.35
CA ALA A 97 0.43 12.45 -1.22
C ALA A 97 -1.08 12.39 -0.94
N GLU A 98 -1.93 12.38 -1.98
CA GLU A 98 -3.38 12.21 -1.85
C GLU A 98 -3.73 10.84 -1.25
N ALA A 99 -3.20 9.75 -1.80
CA ALA A 99 -3.42 8.41 -1.25
C ALA A 99 -2.90 8.27 0.19
N SER A 100 -1.80 8.95 0.54
CA SER A 100 -1.29 9.00 1.92
C SER A 100 -2.24 9.73 2.87
N ALA A 101 -2.95 10.75 2.39
CA ALA A 101 -3.94 11.47 3.17
C ALA A 101 -5.16 10.58 3.45
N ASP A 102 -5.58 9.76 2.48
CA ASP A 102 -6.63 8.75 2.68
C ASP A 102 -6.23 7.75 3.78
N VAL A 103 -5.00 7.22 3.71
CA VAL A 103 -4.44 6.33 4.76
C VAL A 103 -4.49 6.99 6.14
N THR A 104 -4.02 8.24 6.26
CA THR A 104 -4.06 8.97 7.54
C THR A 104 -5.49 9.23 8.01
N GLY A 105 -6.41 9.59 7.11
CA GLY A 105 -7.81 9.84 7.43
C GLY A 105 -8.50 8.61 7.99
N ILE A 106 -8.35 7.47 7.32
CA ILE A 106 -8.91 6.18 7.73
C ILE A 106 -8.30 5.73 9.07
N ALA A 107 -6.98 5.83 9.22
CA ALA A 107 -6.30 5.47 10.48
C ALA A 107 -6.78 6.31 11.67
N LYS A 108 -6.98 7.62 11.48
CA LYS A 108 -7.52 8.50 12.52
C LYS A 108 -8.96 8.16 12.87
N GLN A 109 -9.79 7.81 11.88
CA GLN A 109 -11.16 7.37 12.14
C GLN A 109 -11.18 6.07 12.96
N LEU A 110 -10.37 5.09 12.56
CA LEU A 110 -10.21 3.83 13.29
C LEU A 110 -9.73 4.04 14.73
N ALA A 111 -8.80 4.98 14.93
CA ALA A 111 -8.31 5.32 16.27
C ALA A 111 -9.42 5.91 17.16
N ARG A 112 -10.35 6.70 16.61
CA ARG A 112 -11.50 7.25 17.38
C ARG A 112 -12.44 6.17 17.86
N GLU A 113 -12.62 5.12 17.07
CA GLU A 113 -13.52 4.00 17.38
C GLU A 113 -12.85 2.92 18.26
N CYS A 114 -11.52 2.98 18.41
CA CYS A 114 -10.77 2.05 19.24
C CYS A 114 -10.98 2.33 20.74
N THR A 115 -11.43 1.31 21.47
CA THR A 115 -11.71 1.41 22.90
C THR A 115 -10.45 1.27 23.76
N ASP A 116 -9.39 0.65 23.23
CA ASP A 116 -8.12 0.48 23.92
C ASP A 116 -7.26 1.74 23.79
N LYS A 117 -6.99 2.40 24.93
CA LYS A 117 -6.24 3.66 24.97
C LYS A 117 -4.81 3.51 24.44
N ARG A 118 -4.12 2.40 24.75
CA ARG A 118 -2.73 2.19 24.35
C ARG A 118 -2.65 1.98 22.84
N ILE A 119 -3.52 1.15 22.29
CA ILE A 119 -3.55 0.88 20.84
C ILE A 119 -3.94 2.15 20.07
N ARG A 120 -4.95 2.89 20.55
CA ARG A 120 -5.34 4.18 19.98
C ARG A 120 -4.18 5.18 19.93
N THR A 121 -3.46 5.37 21.04
CA THR A 121 -2.32 6.29 21.08
C THR A 121 -1.23 5.86 20.10
N ASN A 122 -0.91 4.56 20.04
CA ASN A 122 0.08 4.05 19.10
C ASN A 122 -0.32 4.32 17.64
N LEU A 123 -1.58 4.03 17.27
CA LEU A 123 -2.09 4.25 15.92
C LEU A 123 -2.03 5.74 15.52
N LEU A 124 -2.42 6.65 16.44
CA LEU A 124 -2.32 8.09 16.20
C LEU A 124 -0.87 8.52 15.98
N GLN A 125 0.04 8.11 16.87
CA GLN A 125 1.46 8.48 16.80
C GLN A 125 2.11 8.06 15.47
N VAL A 126 1.83 6.84 14.98
CA VAL A 126 2.44 6.38 13.73
C VAL A 126 1.84 7.08 12.51
N CYS A 127 0.53 7.34 12.49
CA CYS A 127 -0.12 7.94 11.32
C CYS A 127 0.07 9.46 11.21
N GLU A 128 0.36 10.17 12.31
CA GLU A 128 0.56 11.63 12.33
C GLU A 128 1.86 12.08 11.63
N ARG A 129 2.81 11.18 11.43
CA ARG A 129 4.06 11.46 10.70
C ARG A 129 3.85 11.54 9.19
N ILE A 130 2.85 10.82 8.66
CA ILE A 130 2.62 10.65 7.23
C ILE A 130 2.43 11.99 6.50
N PRO A 131 1.59 12.94 6.96
CA PRO A 131 1.37 14.20 6.25
C PRO A 131 2.63 15.05 6.06
N THR A 132 3.52 15.06 7.06
CA THR A 132 4.79 15.78 7.00
C THR A 132 5.71 15.16 5.95
N ILE A 133 5.88 13.84 5.98
CA ILE A 133 6.73 13.11 5.03
C ILE A 133 6.19 13.27 3.60
N ALA A 134 4.87 13.19 3.41
CA ALA A 134 4.23 13.37 2.10
C ALA A 134 4.40 14.80 1.55
N THR A 135 4.42 15.82 2.43
CA THR A 135 4.73 17.20 2.02
C THR A 135 6.17 17.32 1.54
N GLN A 136 7.11 16.72 2.27
CA GLN A 136 8.51 16.65 1.84
C GLN A 136 8.68 15.90 0.51
N LEU A 137 7.94 14.79 0.29
CA LEU A 137 7.97 14.05 -0.98
C LEU A 137 7.64 14.95 -2.17
N LYS A 138 6.59 15.78 -2.06
CA LYS A 138 6.19 16.73 -3.12
C LYS A 138 7.30 17.75 -3.42
N ILE A 139 7.94 18.27 -2.37
CA ILE A 139 9.03 19.25 -2.49
C ILE A 139 10.23 18.60 -3.18
N LEU A 140 10.71 17.46 -2.66
CA LEU A 140 11.86 16.74 -3.19
C LEU A 140 11.64 16.25 -4.62
N SER A 141 10.42 15.81 -4.96
CA SER A 141 10.06 15.42 -6.33
C SER A 141 10.10 16.62 -7.29
N THR A 142 9.74 17.81 -6.82
CA THR A 142 9.85 19.05 -7.62
C THR A 142 11.32 19.42 -7.82
N VAL A 143 12.15 19.32 -6.76
CA VAL A 143 13.60 19.54 -6.86
C VAL A 143 14.22 18.56 -7.86
N LYS A 144 13.94 17.26 -7.75
CA LYS A 144 14.43 16.26 -8.71
C LYS A 144 13.94 16.56 -10.14
N ALA A 145 12.68 16.97 -10.33
CA ALA A 145 12.17 17.33 -11.66
C ALA A 145 12.94 18.50 -12.30
N THR A 146 13.40 19.47 -11.50
CA THR A 146 14.25 20.56 -12.00
C THR A 146 15.65 20.07 -12.39
N MET A 147 16.17 19.04 -11.71
CA MET A 147 17.51 18.48 -11.94
C MET A 147 17.59 17.45 -13.06
N LEU A 148 16.46 16.88 -13.52
CA LEU A 148 16.47 15.87 -14.59
C LEU A 148 17.29 16.33 -15.82
N GLY A 149 17.21 17.60 -16.24
CA GLY A 149 18.00 18.10 -17.38
C GLY A 149 19.51 18.29 -17.14
N ALA A 150 20.02 17.92 -15.97
CA ALA A 150 21.42 17.97 -15.56
C ALA A 150 21.83 16.63 -14.90
N GLN A 151 21.26 15.50 -15.35
CA GLN A 151 21.55 14.18 -14.80
C GLN A 151 23.06 13.91 -14.70
N GLY A 152 23.47 13.35 -13.57
CA GLY A 152 24.87 13.02 -13.29
C GLY A 152 25.66 14.14 -12.62
N SER A 153 25.07 15.31 -12.37
CA SER A 153 25.66 16.31 -11.48
C SER A 153 25.64 15.85 -10.03
N GLU A 154 26.49 16.44 -9.19
CA GLU A 154 26.50 16.15 -7.75
C GLU A 154 25.16 16.51 -7.11
N GLU A 155 24.57 17.64 -7.52
CA GLU A 155 23.26 18.11 -7.05
C GLU A 155 22.12 17.17 -7.45
N ASP A 156 22.16 16.59 -8.66
CA ASP A 156 21.17 15.59 -9.09
C ASP A 156 21.26 14.31 -8.27
N ARG A 157 22.49 13.88 -7.96
CA ARG A 157 22.74 12.70 -7.10
C ARG A 157 22.22 12.94 -5.69
N GLU A 158 22.53 14.08 -5.09
CA GLU A 158 22.02 14.46 -3.75
C GLU A 158 20.49 14.58 -3.73
N ALA A 159 19.89 15.19 -4.74
CA ALA A 159 18.44 15.30 -4.87
C ALA A 159 17.78 13.91 -4.94
N THR A 160 18.43 12.96 -5.62
CA THR A 160 17.97 11.57 -5.71
C THR A 160 18.06 10.87 -4.36
N GLU A 161 19.19 10.97 -3.66
CA GLU A 161 19.39 10.35 -2.33
C GLU A 161 18.40 10.89 -1.29
N MET A 162 18.14 12.20 -1.28
CA MET A 162 17.14 12.79 -0.40
C MET A 162 15.74 12.27 -0.70
N LEU A 163 15.39 12.14 -1.98
CA LEU A 163 14.10 11.60 -2.41
C LEU A 163 13.95 10.12 -2.04
N GLU A 164 15.01 9.33 -2.19
CA GLU A 164 15.07 7.92 -1.78
C GLU A 164 14.81 7.75 -0.29
N GLY A 165 15.52 8.50 0.56
CA GLY A 165 15.33 8.45 2.01
C GLY A 165 13.93 8.87 2.43
N ASN A 166 13.37 9.89 1.78
CA ASN A 166 11.99 10.31 2.03
C ASN A 166 10.96 9.24 1.62
N ALA A 167 11.11 8.63 0.44
CA ALA A 167 10.24 7.57 -0.04
C ALA A 167 10.25 6.35 0.90
N GLN A 168 11.43 5.94 1.36
CA GLN A 168 11.60 4.85 2.33
C GLN A 168 10.86 5.16 3.64
N ASN A 169 11.05 6.36 4.19
CA ASN A 169 10.38 6.79 5.41
C ASN A 169 8.86 6.82 5.26
N LEU A 170 8.34 7.25 4.10
CA LEU A 170 6.92 7.29 3.84
C LEU A 170 6.32 5.86 3.78
N MET A 171 6.90 4.98 2.97
CA MET A 171 6.42 3.60 2.83
C MET A 171 6.49 2.85 4.16
N GLN A 172 7.54 3.07 4.95
CA GLN A 172 7.68 2.48 6.29
C GLN A 172 6.60 3.01 7.26
N SER A 173 6.32 4.32 7.26
CA SER A 173 5.28 4.91 8.13
C SER A 173 3.88 4.39 7.77
N VAL A 174 3.58 4.23 6.48
CA VAL A 174 2.33 3.64 5.99
C VAL A 174 2.22 2.17 6.41
N LYS A 175 3.30 1.40 6.26
CA LYS A 175 3.36 0.00 6.67
C LYS A 175 3.10 -0.18 8.18
N GLU A 176 3.73 0.64 9.02
CA GLU A 176 3.49 0.66 10.46
C GLU A 176 2.04 1.03 10.80
N THR A 177 1.47 1.98 10.07
CA THR A 177 0.07 2.39 10.22
C THR A 177 -0.89 1.26 9.88
N VAL A 178 -0.66 0.51 8.79
CA VAL A 178 -1.47 -0.67 8.42
C VAL A 178 -1.44 -1.72 9.52
N ARG A 179 -0.26 -2.04 10.06
CA ARG A 179 -0.11 -3.01 11.17
C ARG A 179 -0.80 -2.54 12.45
N ALA A 180 -0.65 -1.27 12.80
CA ALA A 180 -1.33 -0.70 13.98
C ALA A 180 -2.85 -0.69 13.79
N ALA A 181 -3.33 -0.43 12.58
CA ALA A 181 -4.75 -0.44 12.23
C ALA A 181 -5.35 -1.85 12.31
N GLU A 182 -4.63 -2.88 11.85
CA GLU A 182 -5.04 -4.27 12.02
C GLU A 182 -5.30 -4.57 13.51
N GLY A 183 -4.33 -4.27 14.39
CA GLY A 183 -4.46 -4.48 15.83
C GLY A 183 -5.61 -3.67 16.45
N ALA A 184 -5.78 -2.41 16.02
CA ALA A 184 -6.87 -1.54 16.48
C ALA A 184 -8.24 -2.10 16.10
N SER A 185 -8.39 -2.69 14.91
CA SER A 185 -9.67 -3.20 14.40
C SER A 185 -10.29 -4.32 15.23
N ILE A 186 -9.47 -5.03 16.03
CA ILE A 186 -9.91 -6.09 16.95
C ILE A 186 -10.56 -5.48 18.21
N LYS A 187 -10.19 -4.24 18.56
CA LYS A 187 -10.62 -3.52 19.76
C LYS A 187 -11.66 -2.42 19.47
N ILE A 188 -12.41 -2.58 18.39
CA ILE A 188 -13.51 -1.69 18.03
C ILE A 188 -14.82 -2.29 18.49
N HIS A 189 -15.74 -1.44 18.95
CA HIS A 189 -17.05 -1.86 19.44
C HIS A 189 -17.88 -2.50 18.30
N SER A 190 -18.58 -3.61 18.62
CA SER A 190 -19.26 -4.49 17.65
C SER A 190 -20.39 -3.83 16.83
N GLN A 191 -20.81 -2.60 17.18
CA GLN A 191 -21.92 -1.88 16.56
C GLN A 191 -21.46 -0.78 15.58
N SER A 192 -20.15 -0.67 15.30
CA SER A 192 -19.62 0.27 14.32
C SER A 192 -19.93 -0.21 12.89
N HIS A 193 -20.77 0.56 12.17
CA HIS A 193 -20.94 0.40 10.73
C HIS A 193 -19.68 0.91 10.00
N GLY A 194 -19.23 0.19 8.96
CA GLY A 194 -18.04 0.58 8.17
C GLY A 194 -16.70 -0.02 8.63
N ARG A 195 -16.73 -1.16 9.34
CA ARG A 195 -15.52 -1.83 9.84
C ARG A 195 -14.61 -2.29 8.70
N LEU A 196 -13.36 -1.84 8.70
CA LEU A 196 -12.31 -2.37 7.83
C LEU A 196 -12.23 -3.89 7.97
N ARG A 197 -12.34 -4.60 6.84
CA ARG A 197 -12.33 -6.06 6.81
C ARG A 197 -10.91 -6.59 6.67
N TRP A 198 -10.42 -7.29 7.70
CA TRP A 198 -9.09 -7.90 7.72
C TRP A 198 -9.19 -9.39 7.39
N VAL A 199 -9.12 -9.74 6.11
CA VAL A 199 -9.18 -11.12 5.61
C VAL A 199 -7.91 -11.41 4.82
N ARG A 200 -7.27 -12.56 5.08
CA ARG A 200 -6.08 -12.98 4.34
C ARG A 200 -6.44 -13.47 2.93
N ARG A 201 -5.68 -13.09 1.91
CA ARG A 201 -5.90 -13.54 0.51
C ARG A 201 -5.54 -15.02 0.31
N LEU A 202 -4.42 -15.44 0.89
CA LEU A 202 -3.96 -16.84 0.91
C LEU A 202 -4.08 -17.44 2.32
N PRO A 203 -4.14 -18.78 2.43
CA PRO A 203 -4.03 -19.49 3.70
C PRO A 203 -2.72 -19.17 4.45
N TRP A 204 -2.75 -19.29 5.77
CA TRP A 204 -1.67 -18.86 6.67
C TRP A 204 -0.30 -19.53 6.39
N TYR A 205 -0.28 -20.74 5.82
CA TYR A 205 0.96 -21.49 5.51
C TYR A 205 1.71 -20.97 4.26
N HIS A 206 1.15 -20.03 3.51
CA HIS A 206 1.79 -19.42 2.33
C HIS A 206 2.65 -18.17 2.66
N TYR A 207 2.72 -17.74 3.92
CA TYR A 207 3.43 -16.51 4.33
C TYR A 207 4.72 -16.76 5.14
N ASN A 208 5.24 -18.01 5.14
CA ASN A 208 6.52 -18.36 5.77
C ASN A 208 7.70 -18.03 4.87
#